data_AF-A0A1H0YEV4-F1
#
_entry.id   AF-A0A1H0YEV4-F1
#
_cell.length_a   1.000
_cell.length_b   1.000
_cell.length_c   1.000
_cell.angle_alpha   90.00
_cell.angle_beta   90.00
_cell.angle_gamma   90.00
#
_symmetry.space_group_name_H-M   'P 1'
#
loop_
_entity.id
_entity.type
_entity.pdbx_description
1 polymer ?
#
loop_
_entity_poly.entity_id
_entity_poly.type
_entity_poly.pdbx_seq_one_letter_code
_entity_poly.pdbx_strand_id
1 'polypeptide(L)' 'MKNSNLKNGQKLSREAQKQIEGGEKVLVCASGCYKNYLSDGSGRCIVPPCMSPNFGTESKDANGRWQCCY' A
#
# COMPACT_ATOMS: atom_id res chain seq x y z
N MET A 1 -25.51 29.18 -6.30
CA MET A 1 -25.18 27.92 -5.61
C MET A 1 -26.09 26.82 -6.16
N LYS A 2 -25.54 25.69 -6.64
CA LYS A 2 -26.35 24.59 -7.19
C LYS A 2 -26.96 23.78 -6.03
N ASN A 3 -28.28 23.68 -5.97
CA ASN A 3 -29.00 22.91 -4.97
C ASN A 3 -28.88 21.41 -5.26
N SER A 4 -28.14 20.70 -4.42
CA SER A 4 -28.05 19.23 -4.44
C SER A 4 -29.33 18.63 -3.84
N ASN A 5 -30.13 17.95 -4.66
CA ASN A 5 -31.41 17.30 -4.28
C ASN A 5 -31.20 15.89 -3.69
N LEU A 6 -30.25 15.70 -2.78
CA LEU A 6 -30.04 14.40 -2.12
C LEU A 6 -30.96 14.25 -0.90
N LYS A 7 -32.28 14.12 -1.14
CA LYS A 7 -33.28 13.94 -0.08
C LYS A 7 -33.14 12.62 0.71
N ASN A 8 -32.39 11.65 0.19
CA ASN A 8 -32.20 10.32 0.82
C ASN A 8 -30.71 9.94 0.99
N GLY A 9 -29.82 10.93 1.14
CA GLY A 9 -28.43 10.64 1.51
C GLY A 9 -28.37 10.19 2.96
N GLN A 10 -28.42 8.88 3.21
CA GLN A 10 -28.26 8.33 4.54
C GLN A 10 -26.85 8.70 5.02
N LYS A 11 -26.74 9.66 5.94
CA LYS A 11 -25.46 10.11 6.47
C LYS A 11 -24.86 8.94 7.23
N LEU A 12 -23.81 8.36 6.65
CA LEU A 12 -23.04 7.29 7.27
C LEU A 12 -22.62 7.71 8.68
N SER A 13 -22.67 6.79 9.64
CA SER A 13 -22.16 7.05 10.98
C SER A 13 -20.66 7.36 10.92
N ARG A 14 -20.13 8.05 11.94
CA ARG A 14 -18.70 8.41 11.98
C ARG A 14 -17.80 7.17 11.86
N GLU A 15 -18.24 6.03 12.38
CA GLU A 15 -17.52 4.75 12.30
C GLU A 15 -17.54 4.18 10.88
N ALA A 16 -18.68 4.27 10.18
CA ALA A 16 -18.81 3.82 8.80
C ALA A 16 -18.03 4.74 7.82
N GLN A 17 -17.98 6.05 8.10
CA GLN A 17 -17.13 6.98 7.34
C GLN A 17 -15.64 6.61 7.47
N LYS A 18 -15.17 6.24 8.67
CA LYS A 18 -13.79 5.76 8.87
C LYS A 18 -13.47 4.45 8.15
N GLN A 19 -14.47 3.58 7.95
CA GLN A 19 -14.30 2.34 7.17
C GLN A 19 -14.23 2.62 5.65
N ILE A 20 -14.96 3.63 5.17
CA ILE A 20 -14.98 4.03 3.75
C ILE A 20 -13.76 4.87 3.39
N GLU A 21 -13.24 5.68 4.32
CA GLU A 21 -12.02 6.48 4.15
C GLU A 21 -10.73 5.65 4.05
N GLY A 22 -10.84 4.31 3.91
CA GLY A 22 -9.67 3.47 3.83
C GLY A 22 -8.89 3.59 5.12
N GLY A 23 -9.47 3.10 6.23
CA GLY A 23 -8.69 2.75 7.40
C GLY A 23 -7.66 1.72 6.99
N GLU A 24 -6.54 2.22 6.47
CA GLU A 24 -5.41 1.48 5.95
C GLU A 24 -4.97 0.58 7.08
N LYS A 25 -5.33 -0.70 7.00
CA LYS A 25 -4.54 -1.71 7.69
C LYS A 25 -3.16 -1.51 7.12
N VAL A 26 -2.28 -0.85 7.89
CA VAL A 26 -0.85 -0.80 7.62
C VAL A 26 -0.43 -2.25 7.53
N LEU A 27 -0.39 -2.77 6.30
CA LEU A 27 0.01 -4.13 6.02
C LEU A 27 1.50 -4.12 6.29
N VAL A 28 1.85 -4.49 7.51
CA VAL A 28 3.23 -4.68 7.95
C VAL A 28 3.85 -5.64 6.97
N CYS A 29 4.92 -5.23 6.31
CA CYS A 29 5.64 -6.09 5.40
C CYS A 29 6.07 -7.33 6.15
N ALA A 30 5.63 -8.49 5.68
CA ALA A 30 6.21 -9.73 6.15
C ALA A 30 7.71 -9.70 5.81
N SER A 31 8.56 -10.06 6.77
CA SER A 31 10.00 -10.13 6.56
C SER A 31 10.32 -11.17 5.48
N GLY A 32 11.27 -10.86 4.59
CA GLY A 32 11.65 -11.77 3.51
C GLY A 32 11.95 -11.08 2.19
N CYS A 33 12.26 -11.91 1.19
CA CYS A 33 12.62 -11.48 -0.16
C CYS A 33 11.53 -11.82 -1.17
N TYR A 34 11.20 -10.84 -2.01
CA TYR A 34 10.09 -10.89 -2.96
C TYR A 34 10.59 -10.64 -4.38
N LYS A 35 10.17 -11.51 -5.30
CA LYS A 35 10.55 -11.42 -6.72
C LYS A 35 9.73 -10.38 -7.49
N ASN A 36 8.48 -10.15 -7.08
CA ASN A 36 7.59 -9.18 -7.68
C ASN A 36 7.62 -7.91 -6.82
N TYR A 37 8.28 -6.88 -7.32
CA TYR A 37 8.44 -5.63 -6.61
C TYR A 37 8.55 -4.45 -7.58
N LEU A 38 8.34 -3.24 -7.08
CA LEU A 38 8.58 -1.99 -7.78
C LEU A 38 9.94 -1.43 -7.35
N SER A 39 10.84 -1.23 -8.29
CA SER A 39 12.15 -0.60 -8.06
C SER A 39 12.05 0.91 -8.19
N ASP A 40 12.76 1.66 -7.34
CA ASP A 40 12.97 3.10 -7.53
C ASP A 40 14.18 3.42 -8.44
N GLY A 41 14.87 2.40 -8.95
CA GLY A 41 16.08 2.52 -9.77
C GLY A 41 17.33 2.96 -9.01
N SER A 42 17.23 3.20 -7.71
CA SER A 42 18.32 3.65 -6.83
C SER A 42 18.72 2.57 -5.80
N GLY A 43 18.27 1.32 -6.00
CA GLY A 43 18.54 0.20 -5.10
C GLY A 43 17.47 -0.03 -4.04
N ARG A 44 16.40 0.78 -4.01
CA ARG A 44 15.26 0.57 -3.11
C ARG A 44 14.09 -0.01 -3.87
N CYS A 45 13.25 -0.70 -3.11
CA CYS A 45 12.11 -1.37 -3.67
C CYS A 45 10.91 -1.35 -2.74
N ILE A 46 9.73 -1.52 -3.34
CA ILE A 46 8.45 -1.59 -2.65
C ILE A 46 7.70 -2.81 -3.17
N VAL A 47 7.14 -3.62 -2.27
CA VAL A 47 6.34 -4.80 -2.63
C VAL A 47 4.88 -4.52 -2.26
N PRO A 48 3.99 -4.20 -3.21
CA PRO A 48 2.57 -4.06 -2.90
C PRO A 48 2.03 -5.31 -2.20
N PRO A 49 1.27 -5.19 -1.09
CA PRO A 49 0.62 -4.00 -0.55
C PRO A 49 1.44 -3.23 0.51
N CYS A 50 2.73 -3.54 0.70
CA CYS A 50 3.60 -2.69 1.50
C CYS A 50 3.64 -1.29 0.91
N MET A 51 3.17 -0.32 1.67
CA MET A 51 3.25 1.08 1.27
C MET A 51 4.39 1.79 2.01
N SER A 52 4.82 2.90 1.42
CA SER A 52 5.80 3.82 2.00
C SER A 52 5.44 4.12 3.47
N PRO A 53 6.43 4.20 4.39
CA PRO A 53 7.87 4.34 4.16
C PRO A 53 8.67 3.03 4.25
N ASN A 54 8.02 1.86 4.22
CA ASN A 54 8.75 0.59 4.29
C ASN A 54 9.34 0.28 2.91
N PHE A 55 10.59 0.72 2.72
CA PHE A 55 11.40 0.38 1.55
C PHE A 55 12.27 -0.84 1.86
N GLY A 56 12.21 -1.84 0.99
CA GLY A 56 13.20 -2.91 0.97
C GLY A 56 14.44 -2.51 0.18
N THR A 57 15.42 -3.41 0.16
CA THR A 57 16.64 -3.27 -0.65
C THR A 57 16.63 -4.28 -1.78
N GLU A 58 17.02 -3.84 -2.98
CA GLU A 58 17.23 -4.73 -4.12
C GLU A 58 18.49 -5.59 -3.89
N SER A 59 18.32 -6.91 -3.89
CA SER A 59 19.41 -7.87 -3.74
C SER A 59 19.30 -8.95 -4.81
N LYS A 60 20.41 -9.62 -5.11
CA LYS A 60 20.41 -10.78 -6.01
C LYS A 60 20.38 -12.06 -5.19
N ASP A 61 19.50 -12.98 -5.59
CA ASP A 61 19.53 -14.34 -5.07
C ASP A 61 20.79 -15.10 -5.54
N ALA A 62 20.99 -16.32 -5.02
CA ALA A 62 22.11 -17.18 -5.42
C ALA A 62 22.11 -17.57 -6.91
N ASN A 63 20.97 -17.37 -7.60
CA ASN A 63 20.81 -17.61 -9.04
C ASN A 63 20.99 -16.33 -9.88
N GLY A 64 21.37 -15.21 -9.25
CA GLY A 64 21.57 -13.92 -9.90
C GLY A 64 20.28 -13.16 -10.24
N ARG A 65 19.11 -13.60 -9.75
CA ARG A 65 17.83 -12.91 -9.97
C ARG A 65 17.62 -11.83 -8.92
N TRP A 66 17.16 -10.66 -9.38
CA TRP A 66 16.81 -9.55 -8.51
C TRP A 66 15.56 -9.84 -7.69
N GLN A 67 15.60 -9.43 -6.42
CA GLN A 67 14.52 -9.54 -5.45
C GLN A 67 14.57 -8.38 -4.47
N CYS A 68 13.41 -7.95 -4.00
CA CYS A 68 13.28 -6.96 -2.95
C CYS A 68 13.26 -7.62 -1.58
N CYS A 69 14.22 -7.31 -0.73
CA CYS A 69 14.31 -7.88 0.60
C CYS A 69 14.04 -6.81 1.67
N TYR A 70 13.21 -7.17 2.65
CA TYR A 70 12.94 -6.41 3.87
C TYR A 70 13.72 -6.99 5.05
#